data_AF-A0A7W4HYH3-F1
#
_entry.id   AF-A0A7W4HYH3-F1
#
_cell.length_a   1.000
_cell.length_b   1.000
_cell.length_c   1.000
_cell.angle_alpha   90.00
_cell.angle_beta   90.00
_cell.angle_gamma   90.00
#
_symmetry.space_group_name_H-M   'P 1'
#
loop_
_entity.id
_entity.type
_entity.pdbx_description
1 polymer ?
#
loop_
_entity_poly.entity_id
_entity_poly.type
_entity_poly.pdbx_seq_one_letter_code
_entity_poly.pdbx_strand_id
1 'polypeptide(L)'
;MFNIDDNVLAAAGYNVAILSEEKKEQYRREMSKDLNKRASEQLLARLSKEEALEFEDVNSNPDRTRRWLAEFHGDYASRQDYQAIRELFETDEDAMSFYASALWMRYAVPDYGKIMQEVMNEYVEELADMRRAVNEQLGIA
;
A
#
# COMPACT_ATOMS: atom_id res chain seq x y z
N MET A 1 -3.67 0.01 -1.91
CA MET A 1 -3.12 0.87 -0.83
C MET A 1 -3.77 0.48 0.48
N PHE A 2 -3.04 0.63 1.59
CA PHE A 2 -3.59 0.47 2.93
C PHE A 2 -4.58 1.60 3.22
N ASN A 3 -5.75 1.27 3.75
CA ASN A 3 -6.71 2.26 4.20
C ASN A 3 -6.39 2.63 5.66
N ILE A 4 -5.76 3.79 5.87
CA ILE A 4 -5.34 4.24 7.19
C ILE A 4 -6.29 5.32 7.66
N ASP A 5 -7.28 4.92 8.46
CA ASP A 5 -8.26 5.81 9.04
C ASP A 5 -7.92 6.17 10.51
N ASP A 6 -8.80 6.93 11.15
CA ASP A 6 -8.65 7.31 12.55
C ASP A 6 -8.66 6.10 13.50
N ASN A 7 -9.30 4.98 13.14
CA ASN A 7 -9.27 3.77 13.94
C ASN A 7 -7.88 3.11 13.90
N VAL A 8 -7.26 3.08 12.73
CA VAL A 8 -5.89 2.55 12.56
C VAL A 8 -4.89 3.43 13.31
N LEU A 9 -5.02 4.76 13.24
CA LEU A 9 -4.18 5.66 14.02
C LEU A 9 -4.37 5.43 15.53
N ALA A 10 -5.61 5.29 16.00
CA ALA A 10 -5.86 5.01 17.41
C ALA A 10 -5.27 3.65 17.84
N ALA A 11 -5.42 2.62 17.01
CA ALA A 11 -4.86 1.28 17.26
C ALA A 11 -3.33 1.31 17.33
N ALA A 12 -2.68 2.13 16.49
CA ALA A 12 -1.24 2.37 16.54
C ALA A 12 -0.79 3.27 17.71
N GLY A 13 -1.70 3.63 18.63
CA GLY A 13 -1.42 4.38 19.86
C GLY A 13 -1.42 5.90 19.72
N TYR A 14 -1.96 6.46 18.64
CA TYR A 14 -2.12 7.91 18.50
C TYR A 14 -3.36 8.39 19.26
N ASN A 15 -3.25 9.52 19.98
CA ASN A 15 -4.41 10.19 20.55
C ASN A 15 -5.08 11.06 19.48
N VAL A 16 -5.92 10.43 18.67
CA VAL A 16 -6.57 11.05 17.50
C VAL A 16 -7.44 12.26 17.89
N ALA A 17 -8.01 12.28 19.10
CA ALA A 17 -8.88 13.37 19.56
C ALA A 17 -8.15 14.72 19.74
N ILE A 18 -6.84 14.69 19.98
CA ILE A 18 -6.02 15.91 20.19
C ILE A 18 -5.22 16.30 18.94
N LEU A 19 -5.18 15.43 17.91
CA LEU A 19 -4.45 15.71 16.68
C LEU A 19 -5.26 16.61 15.76
N SER A 20 -4.61 17.61 15.16
CA SER A 20 -5.18 18.36 14.04
C SER A 20 -5.30 17.46 12.80
N GLU A 21 -6.22 17.78 11.90
CA GLU A 21 -6.39 17.03 10.64
C GLU A 21 -5.10 17.00 9.80
N GLU A 22 -4.34 18.10 9.79
CA GLU A 22 -3.04 18.13 9.12
C GLU A 22 -2.06 17.09 9.70
N LYS A 23 -2.05 16.91 11.02
CA LYS A 23 -1.18 15.93 11.68
C LYS A 23 -1.65 14.51 11.46
N LYS A 24 -2.96 14.25 11.53
CA LYS A 24 -3.52 12.94 11.18
C LYS A 24 -3.12 12.56 9.76
N GLU A 25 -3.29 13.49 8.83
CA GLU A 25 -2.96 13.28 7.43
C GLU A 25 -1.45 13.07 7.19
N GLN A 26 -0.59 13.80 7.91
CA GLN A 26 0.84 13.53 7.92
C GLN A 26 1.14 12.08 8.34
N TYR A 27 0.57 11.60 9.45
CA TYR A 27 0.80 10.24 9.94
C TYR A 27 0.23 9.18 9.00
N ARG A 28 -0.95 9.39 8.41
CA ARG A 28 -1.51 8.49 7.39
C ARG A 28 -0.56 8.34 6.20
N ARG A 29 0.04 9.43 5.72
CA ARG A 29 1.03 9.37 4.63
C ARG A 29 2.30 8.63 5.02
N GLU A 30 2.85 8.92 6.20
CA GLU A 30 4.06 8.24 6.72
C GLU A 30 3.83 6.74 6.88
N MET A 31 2.75 6.34 7.55
CA MET A 31 2.39 4.94 7.73
C MET A 31 2.12 4.24 6.40
N SER A 32 1.44 4.90 5.45
CA SER A 32 1.18 4.35 4.12
C SER A 32 2.48 4.06 3.38
N LYS A 33 3.47 4.96 3.49
CA LYS A 33 4.78 4.79 2.86
C LYS A 33 5.52 3.57 3.43
N ASP A 34 5.55 3.44 4.75
CA ASP A 34 6.24 2.33 5.42
C ASP A 34 5.57 0.99 5.14
N LEU A 35 4.24 0.93 5.24
CA LEU A 35 3.45 -0.26 4.94
C LEU A 35 3.63 -0.69 3.49
N ASN A 36 3.58 0.25 2.53
CA ASN A 36 3.81 -0.06 1.12
C ASN A 36 5.23 -0.63 0.89
N LYS A 37 6.26 -0.09 1.56
CA LYS A 37 7.61 -0.62 1.47
C LYS A 37 7.68 -2.07 1.98
N ARG A 38 7.17 -2.34 3.19
CA ARG A 38 7.16 -3.68 3.80
C ARG A 38 6.38 -4.69 2.96
N ALA A 39 5.21 -4.28 2.46
CA ALA A 39 4.40 -5.11 1.58
C ALA A 39 5.13 -5.47 0.30
N SER A 40 5.73 -4.49 -0.38
CA SER A 40 6.51 -4.74 -1.59
C SER A 40 7.65 -5.72 -1.35
N GLU A 41 8.41 -5.58 -0.27
CA GLU A 41 9.48 -6.53 0.09
C GLU A 41 8.94 -7.95 0.30
N GLN A 42 7.84 -8.09 1.06
CA GLN A 42 7.21 -9.39 1.31
C GLN A 42 6.60 -10.05 0.07
N LEU A 43 6.02 -9.26 -0.83
CA LEU A 43 5.40 -9.74 -2.06
C LEU A 43 6.48 -10.17 -3.06
N LEU A 44 7.51 -9.35 -3.27
CA LEU A 44 8.61 -9.65 -4.17
C LEU A 44 9.39 -10.90 -3.74
N ALA A 45 9.54 -11.13 -2.43
CA ALA A 45 10.21 -12.33 -1.91
C ALA A 45 9.49 -13.64 -2.22
N ARG A 46 8.21 -13.60 -2.60
CA ARG A 46 7.40 -14.78 -2.96
C ARG A 46 7.36 -15.08 -4.44
N LEU A 47 7.85 -14.16 -5.27
CA LEU A 47 7.89 -14.35 -6.72
C LEU A 47 9.02 -15.30 -7.11
N SER A 48 8.73 -16.22 -8.03
CA SER A 48 9.77 -16.89 -8.81
C SER A 48 10.54 -15.88 -9.67
N LYS A 49 11.67 -16.30 -10.24
CA LYS A 49 12.49 -15.43 -11.09
C LYS A 49 11.71 -14.99 -12.33
N GLU A 50 10.95 -15.90 -12.93
CA GLU A 50 10.12 -15.65 -14.10
C GLU A 50 9.02 -14.63 -13.78
N GLU A 51 8.33 -14.80 -12.64
CA GLU A 51 7.30 -13.88 -12.16
C GLU A 51 7.86 -12.49 -11.82
N ALA A 52 9.04 -12.42 -11.21
CA ALA A 52 9.69 -11.14 -10.93
C ALA A 52 10.05 -10.36 -12.21
N LEU A 53 10.51 -11.07 -13.25
CA LEU A 53 10.79 -10.47 -14.57
C LEU A 53 9.52 -10.02 -15.27
N GLU A 54 8.45 -10.80 -15.21
CA GLU A 54 7.16 -10.41 -15.77
C GLU A 54 6.60 -9.17 -15.05
N PHE A 55 6.68 -9.16 -13.71
CA PHE A 55 6.29 -8.01 -12.90
C PHE A 55 7.08 -6.75 -13.28
N GLU A 56 8.41 -6.87 -13.41
CA GLU A 56 9.27 -5.75 -13.80
C GLU A 56 8.90 -5.21 -15.19
N ASP A 57 8.63 -6.08 -16.16
CA ASP A 57 8.20 -5.68 -17.51
C ASP A 57 6.81 -5.02 -17.48
N VAL A 58 5.83 -5.56 -16.73
CA VAL A 58 4.50 -4.94 -16.60
C VAL A 58 4.56 -3.59 -15.88
N ASN A 59 5.45 -3.43 -14.90
CA ASN A 59 5.56 -2.21 -14.10
C ASN A 59 6.36 -1.08 -14.77
N SER A 60 7.42 -1.42 -15.50
CA SER A 60 8.43 -0.43 -15.94
C SER A 60 8.41 -0.14 -17.44
N ASN A 61 7.63 -0.89 -18.23
CA ASN A 61 7.53 -0.72 -19.68
C ASN A 61 6.10 -0.29 -20.07
N PRO A 62 5.87 1.01 -20.35
CA PRO A 62 4.54 1.56 -20.63
C PRO A 62 3.77 0.84 -21.74
N ASP A 63 4.45 0.37 -22.78
CA ASP A 63 3.82 -0.36 -23.87
C ASP A 63 3.39 -1.77 -23.44
N ARG A 64 4.19 -2.43 -22.59
CA ARG A 64 3.79 -3.70 -21.97
C ARG A 64 2.60 -3.48 -21.04
N THR A 65 2.66 -2.48 -20.16
CA THR A 65 1.57 -2.11 -19.24
C THR A 65 0.26 -1.92 -20.00
N ARG A 66 0.28 -1.12 -21.07
CA ARG A 66 -0.91 -0.84 -21.89
C ARG A 66 -1.47 -2.10 -22.54
N ARG A 67 -0.61 -2.97 -23.09
CA ARG A 67 -1.05 -4.25 -23.67
C ARG A 67 -1.65 -5.18 -22.62
N TRP A 68 -1.00 -5.29 -21.45
CA TRP A 68 -1.47 -6.14 -20.37
C TRP A 68 -2.83 -5.68 -19.84
N LEU A 69 -3.00 -4.37 -19.61
CA LEU A 69 -4.30 -3.80 -19.23
C LEU A 69 -5.34 -4.04 -20.33
N ALA A 70 -5.01 -3.85 -21.61
CA ALA A 70 -5.97 -4.11 -22.69
C ALA A 70 -6.40 -5.59 -22.76
N GLU A 71 -5.49 -6.52 -22.45
CA GLU A 71 -5.73 -7.96 -22.50
C GLU A 71 -6.59 -8.46 -21.33
N PHE A 72 -6.26 -8.04 -20.10
CA PHE A 72 -6.89 -8.57 -18.88
C PHE A 72 -7.92 -7.64 -18.24
N HIS A 73 -7.84 -6.33 -18.53
CA HIS A 73 -8.64 -5.27 -17.90
C HIS A 73 -8.99 -4.15 -18.88
N GLY A 74 -9.45 -4.50 -20.09
CA GLY A 74 -9.64 -3.52 -21.17
C GLY A 74 -10.60 -2.37 -20.85
N ASP A 75 -11.42 -2.51 -19.80
CA ASP A 75 -12.35 -1.50 -19.29
C ASP A 75 -11.75 -0.60 -18.19
N TYR A 76 -10.48 -0.78 -17.81
CA TYR A 76 -9.86 -0.15 -16.63
C TYR A 76 -10.08 1.37 -16.55
N ALA A 77 -10.00 2.08 -17.68
CA ALA A 77 -10.13 3.54 -17.72
C ALA A 77 -11.50 4.03 -17.23
N SER A 78 -12.53 3.20 -17.31
CA SER A 78 -13.88 3.50 -16.83
C SER A 78 -14.15 3.09 -15.39
N ARG A 79 -13.22 2.33 -14.77
CA ARG A 79 -13.41 1.79 -13.43
C ARG A 79 -13.09 2.85 -12.37
N GLN A 80 -13.93 2.90 -11.34
CA GLN A 80 -13.82 3.89 -10.27
C GLN A 80 -12.51 3.75 -9.47
N ASP A 81 -12.01 2.53 -9.30
CA ASP A 81 -10.75 2.26 -8.61
C ASP A 81 -9.54 2.82 -9.38
N TYR A 82 -9.51 2.70 -10.70
CA TYR A 82 -8.50 3.34 -11.54
C TYR A 82 -8.62 4.87 -11.49
N GLN A 83 -9.84 5.41 -11.57
CA GLN A 83 -10.05 6.87 -11.51
C GLN A 83 -9.53 7.48 -10.21
N ALA A 84 -9.77 6.82 -9.08
CA ALA A 84 -9.22 7.25 -7.79
C ALA A 84 -7.69 7.21 -7.76
N ILE A 85 -7.07 6.21 -8.40
CA ILE A 85 -5.60 6.13 -8.53
C ILE A 85 -5.09 7.23 -9.46
N ARG A 86 -5.76 7.52 -10.56
CA ARG A 86 -5.34 8.54 -11.53
C ARG A 86 -5.18 9.92 -10.88
N GLU A 87 -6.01 10.25 -9.90
CA GLU A 87 -5.93 11.52 -9.14
C GLU A 87 -4.65 11.64 -8.29
N LEU A 88 -3.96 10.53 -8.00
CA LEU A 88 -2.76 10.49 -7.16
C LEU A 88 -1.45 10.73 -7.93
N PHE A 89 -1.50 10.67 -9.26
CA PHE A 89 -0.31 10.75 -10.12
C PHE A 89 -0.39 11.95 -11.07
N GLU A 90 0.76 12.52 -11.42
CA GLU A 90 0.82 13.63 -12.38
C GLU A 90 0.46 13.16 -13.79
N THR A 91 1.02 12.01 -14.20
CA THR A 91 0.83 11.46 -15.54
C THR A 91 -0.14 10.27 -15.54
N ASP A 92 -0.80 10.05 -16.68
CA ASP A 92 -1.66 8.87 -16.87
C ASP A 92 -0.83 7.59 -16.97
N GLU A 93 0.37 7.69 -17.53
CA GLU A 93 1.30 6.57 -17.66
C GLU A 93 1.75 6.03 -16.30
N ASP A 94 2.11 6.92 -15.36
CA ASP A 94 2.49 6.50 -14.00
C ASP A 94 1.31 5.85 -13.27
N ALA A 95 0.10 6.42 -13.43
CA ALA A 95 -1.12 5.86 -12.86
C ALA A 95 -1.43 4.46 -13.44
N MET A 96 -1.30 4.30 -14.76
CA MET A 96 -1.49 3.02 -15.45
C MET A 96 -0.50 1.98 -14.96
N SER A 97 0.79 2.32 -14.91
CA SER A 97 1.85 1.43 -14.45
C SER A 97 1.60 0.99 -13.02
N PHE A 98 1.28 1.93 -12.13
CA PHE A 98 0.94 1.59 -10.74
C PHE A 98 -0.29 0.68 -10.65
N TYR A 99 -1.37 0.99 -11.38
CA TYR A 99 -2.61 0.21 -11.35
C TYR A 99 -2.42 -1.21 -11.89
N ALA A 100 -1.73 -1.35 -13.02
CA ALA A 100 -1.41 -2.64 -13.62
C ALA A 100 -0.56 -3.50 -12.67
N SER A 101 0.47 -2.92 -12.07
CA SER A 101 1.33 -3.60 -11.10
C SER A 101 0.55 -4.06 -9.86
N ALA A 102 -0.36 -3.23 -9.36
CA ALA A 102 -1.21 -3.58 -8.22
C ALA A 102 -2.18 -4.74 -8.56
N LEU A 103 -2.77 -4.73 -9.75
CA LEU A 103 -3.63 -5.82 -10.23
C LEU A 103 -2.83 -7.10 -10.46
N TRP A 104 -1.69 -7.00 -11.14
CA TRP A 104 -0.81 -8.13 -11.41
C TRP A 104 -0.40 -8.83 -10.11
N MET A 105 0.06 -8.06 -9.11
CA MET A 105 0.43 -8.60 -7.79
C MET A 105 -0.74 -9.33 -7.11
N ARG A 106 -1.95 -8.80 -7.23
CA ARG A 106 -3.15 -9.43 -6.65
C ARG A 106 -3.49 -10.78 -7.30
N TYR A 107 -3.16 -10.98 -8.57
CA TYR A 107 -3.42 -12.23 -9.29
C TYR A 107 -2.28 -13.23 -9.19
N ALA A 108 -1.04 -12.76 -9.33
CA ALA A 108 0.14 -13.59 -9.41
C ALA A 108 0.61 -14.08 -8.04
N VAL A 109 0.42 -13.29 -6.97
CA VAL A 109 0.88 -13.66 -5.62
C VAL A 109 -0.22 -14.41 -4.87
N PRO A 110 -0.03 -15.70 -4.56
CA PRO A 110 -0.96 -16.43 -3.70
C PRO A 110 -1.07 -15.75 -2.34
N ASP A 111 -2.28 -15.77 -1.76
CA ASP A 111 -2.56 -15.17 -0.46
C ASP A 111 -2.24 -13.65 -0.37
N TYR A 112 -2.18 -12.93 -1.49
CA TYR A 112 -1.92 -11.47 -1.52
C TYR A 112 -2.71 -10.71 -0.44
N GLY A 113 -4.02 -10.96 -0.34
CA GLY A 113 -4.87 -10.28 0.64
C GLY A 113 -4.48 -10.57 2.09
N LYS A 114 -4.07 -11.81 2.38
CA LYS A 114 -3.60 -12.22 3.71
C LYS A 114 -2.25 -11.58 4.04
N ILE A 115 -1.33 -11.55 3.08
CA ILE A 115 -0.02 -10.88 3.25
C ILE A 115 -0.21 -9.40 3.56
N MET A 116 -1.07 -8.72 2.81
CA MET A 116 -1.38 -7.30 3.06
C MET A 116 -1.97 -7.11 4.46
N GLN A 117 -2.88 -8.00 4.88
CA GLN A 117 -3.46 -7.93 6.22
C GLN A 117 -2.42 -8.19 7.33
N GLU A 118 -1.54 -9.17 7.16
CA GLU A 118 -0.47 -9.50 8.10
C GLU A 118 0.50 -8.33 8.24
N VAL A 119 0.96 -7.75 7.13
CA VAL A 119 1.84 -6.56 7.12
C VAL A 119 1.22 -5.39 7.87
N MET A 120 -0.10 -5.16 7.70
CA MET A 120 -0.80 -4.10 8.41
C MET A 120 -0.88 -4.35 9.90
N ASN A 121 -1.25 -5.57 10.30
CA ASN A 121 -1.41 -5.94 11.70
C ASN A 121 -0.07 -5.87 12.44
N GLU A 122 0.98 -6.46 11.87
CA GLU A 122 2.34 -6.47 12.45
C GLU A 122 2.85 -5.04 12.64
N TYR A 123 2.71 -4.18 11.61
CA TYR A 123 3.16 -2.79 11.70
C TYR A 123 2.41 -1.98 12.76
N VAL A 124 1.09 -2.14 12.86
CA VAL A 124 0.27 -1.43 13.85
C VAL A 124 0.61 -1.90 15.26
N GLU A 125 0.78 -3.21 15.46
CA GLU A 125 1.18 -3.79 16.75
C GLU A 125 2.56 -3.30 17.18
N GLU A 126 3.55 -3.30 16.28
CA GLU A 126 4.89 -2.75 16.53
C GLU A 126 4.85 -1.27 16.97
N LEU A 127 4.07 -0.43 16.27
CA LEU A 127 3.94 0.98 16.62
C LEU A 127 3.28 1.16 17.99
N ALA A 128 2.23 0.38 18.28
CA ALA A 128 1.53 0.42 19.55
C ALA A 128 2.46 0.02 20.71
N ASP A 129 3.22 -1.06 20.54
CA ASP A 129 4.17 -1.56 21.52
C ASP A 129 5.32 -0.59 21.77
N MET A 130 5.89 0.00 20.70
CA MET A 130 6.91 1.04 20.82
C MET A 130 6.41 2.24 21.62
N ARG A 131 5.18 2.71 21.35
CA ARG A 131 4.60 3.84 22.09
C ARG A 131 4.31 3.50 23.54
N ARG A 132 3.80 2.30 23.81
CA ARG A 132 3.57 1.81 25.17
C ARG A 132 4.88 1.82 25.96
N ALA A 133 5.95 1.28 25.39
CA ALA A 133 7.27 1.26 26.03
C ALA A 133 7.82 2.67 26.32
N VAL A 134 7.64 3.62 25.39
CA VAL A 134 8.05 5.02 25.60
C VAL A 134 7.21 5.67 26.71
N ASN A 135 5.89 5.49 26.70
CA ASN A 135 5.00 6.06 27.71
C ASN A 135 5.30 5.53 29.12
N GLU A 136 5.57 4.23 29.25
CA GLU A 136 6.02 3.61 30.50
C GLU A 136 7.32 4.24 31.02
N GLN A 137 8.30 4.47 30.13
CA GLN A 137 9.56 5.14 30.49
C GLN A 137 9.37 6.60 30.91
N LEU A 138 8.38 7.29 30.34
CA LEU A 138 8.06 8.68 30.65
C LEU A 138 7.12 8.84 31.84
N GLY A 139 6.58 7.75 32.40
CA GLY A 139 5.61 7.78 33.50
C GLY A 139 4.24 8.35 33.10
N ILE A 140 3.90 8.29 31.82
CA ILE A 140 2.63 8.76 31.27
C ILE A 140 1.76 7.52 31.06
N ALA A 141 1.08 7.06 32.11
CA ALA A 141 0.11 5.96 32.04
C ALA A 141 -1.31 6.48 31.82
#